data_AF-A0A936KDT3-F1
#
_entry.id   AF-A0A936KDT3-F1
#
_cell.length_a   1.000
_cell.length_b   1.000
_cell.length_c   1.000
_cell.angle_alpha   90.00
_cell.angle_beta   90.00
_cell.angle_gamma   90.00
#
_symmetry.space_group_name_H-M   'P 1'
#
loop_
_entity.id
_entity.type
_entity.pdbx_description
1 polymer ?
#
loop_
_entity_poly.entity_id
_entity_poly.type
_entity_poly.pdbx_seq_one_letter_code
_entity_poly.pdbx_strand_id
1 'polypeptide(L)'
;MGIAWCCPSSPETRSLSQNAHFHALCGDIAASGIPWAGKHRTATEWKVLLVSGHAVATKQGSDMVPGLEGEFLNLRESTAHMSIARASSLIEYTLAFCAAHEVPIRDAQQWRVDAETGEIT
;
A
#
# COMPACT_ATOMS: atom_id res chain seq x y z
N MET A 1 -16.11 18.70 -33.47
CA MET A 1 -15.17 19.18 -32.44
C MET A 1 -15.03 18.08 -31.40
N GLY A 2 -13.94 17.32 -31.44
CA GLY A 2 -13.66 16.25 -30.48
C GLY A 2 -12.79 16.80 -29.36
N ILE A 3 -13.23 16.68 -28.12
CA ILE A 3 -12.47 17.13 -26.95
C ILE A 3 -11.46 16.01 -26.65
N ALA A 4 -10.19 16.23 -26.99
CA ALA A 4 -9.11 15.35 -26.58
C ALA A 4 -8.90 15.53 -25.06
N TRP A 5 -9.23 14.50 -24.28
CA TRP A 5 -8.84 14.44 -22.88
C TRP A 5 -7.32 14.23 -22.83
N CYS A 6 -6.59 15.31 -22.63
CA CYS A 6 -5.17 15.23 -22.34
C CYS A 6 -5.03 14.77 -20.88
N CYS A 7 -4.75 13.49 -20.66
CA CYS A 7 -4.32 13.01 -19.34
C CYS A 7 -2.96 13.67 -19.06
N PRO A 8 -2.83 14.54 -18.04
CA PRO A 8 -1.53 15.12 -17.74
C PRO A 8 -0.63 13.96 -17.29
N SER A 9 0.40 13.62 -18.07
CA SER A 9 1.47 12.75 -17.59
C SER A 9 2.26 13.53 -16.56
N SER A 10 1.82 13.50 -15.30
CA SER A 10 2.58 14.06 -14.20
C SER A 10 3.97 13.42 -14.18
N PRO A 11 5.05 14.20 -14.04
CA PRO A 11 6.39 13.64 -13.91
C PRO A 11 6.39 12.68 -12.71
N GLU A 12 7.05 11.52 -12.89
CA GLU A 12 7.17 10.53 -11.83
C GLU A 12 7.86 11.17 -10.63
N THR A 13 7.11 11.29 -9.53
CA THR A 13 7.60 11.83 -8.28
C THR A 13 8.04 10.68 -7.39
N ARG A 14 8.90 10.97 -6.42
CA ARG A 14 9.42 9.96 -5.48
C ARG A 14 8.31 9.24 -4.70
N SER A 15 7.21 9.91 -4.40
CA SER A 15 6.07 9.24 -3.76
C SER A 15 5.28 8.36 -4.73
N LEU A 16 5.33 8.62 -6.04
CA LEU A 16 4.71 7.76 -7.05
C LEU A 16 5.44 6.42 -7.18
N SER A 17 6.78 6.39 -7.16
CA SER A 17 7.53 5.13 -7.21
C SER A 17 7.33 4.29 -5.95
N GLN A 18 7.32 4.92 -4.76
CA GLN A 18 7.00 4.23 -3.50
C GLN A 18 5.58 3.68 -3.48
N ASN A 19 4.61 4.46 -3.95
CA ASN A 19 3.24 3.97 -4.09
C ASN A 19 3.17 2.80 -5.06
N ALA A 20 3.83 2.87 -6.22
CA ALA A 20 3.89 1.79 -7.19
C ALA A 20 4.48 0.50 -6.59
N HIS A 21 5.57 0.61 -5.84
CA HIS A 21 6.19 -0.52 -5.13
C HIS A 21 5.23 -1.12 -4.09
N PHE A 22 4.64 -0.30 -3.22
CA PHE A 22 3.65 -0.80 -2.25
C PHE A 22 2.48 -1.52 -2.93
N HIS A 23 1.99 -0.97 -4.06
CA HIS A 23 0.95 -1.58 -4.85
C HIS A 23 1.38 -2.92 -5.49
N ALA A 24 2.64 -3.04 -5.93
CA ALA A 24 3.21 -4.30 -6.42
C ALA A 24 3.26 -5.37 -5.32
N LEU A 25 3.70 -5.01 -4.11
CA LEU A 25 3.70 -5.92 -2.96
C LEU A 25 2.29 -6.42 -2.61
N CYS A 26 1.28 -5.54 -2.66
CA CYS A 26 -0.11 -5.96 -2.48
C CYS A 26 -0.55 -6.98 -3.55
N GLY A 27 -0.07 -6.83 -4.78
CA GLY A 27 -0.28 -7.76 -5.88
C GLY A 27 0.37 -9.12 -5.62
N ASP A 28 1.62 -9.13 -5.16
CA ASP A 28 2.35 -10.36 -4.83
C ASP A 28 1.68 -11.13 -3.69
N ILE A 29 1.24 -10.43 -2.62
CA ILE A 29 0.50 -11.05 -1.52
C ILE A 29 -0.82 -11.65 -2.02
N ALA A 30 -1.58 -10.93 -2.85
CA ALA A 30 -2.80 -11.45 -3.44
C ALA A 30 -2.55 -12.70 -4.29
N ALA A 31 -1.48 -12.68 -5.11
CA ALA A 31 -1.09 -13.78 -5.99
C ALA A 31 -0.59 -15.02 -5.24
N SER A 32 -0.01 -14.84 -4.05
CA SER A 32 0.42 -15.96 -3.19
C SER A 32 -0.73 -16.85 -2.74
N GLY A 33 -1.97 -16.32 -2.73
CA GLY A 33 -3.15 -17.07 -2.35
C GLY A 33 -3.25 -17.34 -0.85
N ILE A 34 -2.49 -16.67 0.02
CA ILE A 34 -2.68 -16.85 1.47
C ILE A 34 -4.08 -16.37 1.92
N PRO A 35 -4.83 -17.14 2.73
CA PRO A 35 -6.11 -16.70 3.25
C PRO A 35 -5.93 -15.75 4.45
N TRP A 36 -6.76 -14.72 4.53
CA TRP A 36 -6.86 -13.84 5.70
C TRP A 36 -8.29 -13.76 6.22
N ALA A 37 -8.46 -14.04 7.50
CA ALA A 37 -9.77 -14.21 8.14
C ALA A 37 -10.67 -15.18 7.34
N GLY A 38 -10.09 -16.33 6.94
CA GLY A 38 -10.80 -17.42 6.26
C GLY A 38 -11.15 -17.18 4.79
N LYS A 39 -10.64 -16.11 4.15
CA LYS A 39 -10.90 -15.81 2.73
C LYS A 39 -9.64 -15.32 2.00
N HIS A 40 -9.51 -15.66 0.73
CA HIS A 40 -8.55 -14.99 -0.16
C HIS A 40 -8.96 -13.53 -0.34
N ARG A 41 -7.96 -12.65 -0.53
CA ARG A 41 -8.15 -11.22 -0.68
C ARG A 41 -7.52 -10.72 -1.96
N THR A 42 -8.20 -9.78 -2.60
CA THR A 42 -7.68 -9.03 -3.74
C THR A 42 -6.56 -8.10 -3.30
N ALA A 43 -5.74 -7.63 -4.25
CA ALA A 43 -4.67 -6.67 -3.96
C ALA A 43 -5.20 -5.37 -3.30
N THR A 44 -6.38 -4.91 -3.72
CA THR A 44 -7.04 -3.73 -3.13
C THR A 44 -7.48 -3.97 -1.68
N GLU A 45 -7.99 -5.16 -1.36
CA GLU A 45 -8.33 -5.52 0.02
C GLU A 45 -7.07 -5.66 0.89
N TRP A 46 -6.00 -6.27 0.37
CA TRP A 46 -4.71 -6.34 1.05
C TRP A 46 -4.14 -4.96 1.35
N LYS A 47 -4.25 -4.02 0.41
CA LYS A 47 -3.89 -2.61 0.65
C LYS A 47 -4.60 -2.05 1.87
N VAL A 48 -5.91 -2.24 1.99
CA VAL A 48 -6.69 -1.75 3.15
C VAL A 48 -6.21 -2.42 4.44
N LEU A 49 -5.98 -3.73 4.43
CA LEU A 49 -5.50 -4.49 5.58
C LEU A 49 -4.11 -4.00 6.04
N LEU A 50 -3.18 -3.82 5.11
CA LEU A 50 -1.80 -3.40 5.41
C LEU A 50 -1.74 -1.96 5.91
N VAL A 51 -2.45 -1.02 5.25
CA VAL A 51 -2.52 0.38 5.71
C VAL A 51 -3.14 0.44 7.12
N SER A 52 -4.22 -0.29 7.35
CA SER A 52 -4.88 -0.35 8.65
C SER A 52 -3.99 -0.95 9.73
N GLY A 53 -3.34 -2.09 9.46
CA GLY A 53 -2.44 -2.76 10.39
C GLY A 53 -1.21 -1.92 10.73
N HIS A 54 -0.59 -1.31 9.72
CA HIS A 54 0.55 -0.42 9.91
C HIS A 54 0.20 0.83 10.72
N ALA A 55 -0.96 1.45 10.47
CA ALA A 55 -1.42 2.59 11.26
C ALA A 55 -1.70 2.24 12.73
N VAL A 56 -2.14 1.01 13.03
CA VAL A 56 -2.24 0.50 14.41
C VAL A 56 -0.84 0.31 15.00
N ALA A 57 0.07 -0.36 14.29
CA ALA A 57 1.43 -0.63 14.75
C ALA A 57 2.22 0.66 15.06
N THR A 58 1.98 1.71 14.28
CA THR A 58 2.64 3.02 14.41
C THR A 58 1.85 4.04 15.25
N LYS A 59 0.74 3.62 15.87
CA LYS A 59 -0.12 4.46 16.73
C LYS A 59 -0.63 5.74 16.05
N GLN A 60 -0.84 5.70 14.73
CA GLN A 60 -1.38 6.82 13.93
C GLN A 60 -2.91 6.98 14.08
N GLY A 61 -3.58 6.02 14.74
CA GLY A 61 -5.02 6.05 14.99
C GLY A 61 -5.88 5.62 13.80
N SER A 62 -7.17 5.47 14.06
CA SER A 62 -8.21 5.13 13.07
C SER A 62 -9.48 5.88 13.44
N ASP A 63 -10.20 6.39 12.44
CA ASP A 63 -11.53 6.94 12.68
C ASP A 63 -12.59 5.89 12.30
N MET A 64 -13.32 5.40 13.30
CA MET A 64 -14.36 4.39 13.14
C MET A 64 -15.71 5.11 13.12
N VAL A 65 -16.34 5.16 11.94
CA VAL A 65 -17.57 5.93 11.73
C VAL A 65 -18.72 5.03 11.28
N PRO A 66 -19.97 5.37 11.63
CA PRO A 66 -21.14 4.78 11.01
C PRO A 66 -21.16 5.11 9.52
N GLY A 67 -21.49 4.11 8.72
CA GLY A 67 -21.72 4.25 7.30
C GLY A 67 -23.13 4.68 6.95
N LEU A 68 -23.34 4.89 5.66
CA LEU A 68 -24.59 5.41 5.15
C LEU A 68 -25.74 4.39 5.30
N GLU A 69 -25.41 3.10 5.36
CA GLU A 69 -26.36 1.98 5.48
C GLU A 69 -26.23 1.26 6.83
N GLY A 70 -25.64 1.92 7.84
CA GLY A 70 -25.49 1.37 9.20
C GLY A 70 -24.32 0.39 9.38
N GLU A 71 -23.46 0.25 8.37
CA GLU A 71 -22.18 -0.45 8.48
C GLU A 71 -21.15 0.35 9.28
N PHE A 72 -20.03 -0.26 9.67
CA PHE A 72 -18.91 0.46 10.26
C PHE A 72 -17.80 0.63 9.23
N LEU A 73 -17.38 1.88 9.00
CA LEU A 73 -16.21 2.17 8.19
C LEU A 73 -15.02 2.49 9.07
N ASN A 74 -13.86 2.00 8.63
CA ASN A 74 -12.57 2.42 9.16
C ASN A 74 -11.96 3.41 8.17
N LEU A 75 -12.08 4.71 8.49
CA LEU A 75 -11.48 5.77 7.69
C LEU A 75 -10.01 5.90 8.04
N ARG A 76 -9.18 5.91 6.99
CA ARG A 76 -7.72 5.99 7.06
C ARG A 76 -7.21 7.00 6.06
N GLU A 77 -5.99 7.47 6.32
CA GLU A 77 -5.23 8.26 5.36
C GLU A 77 -5.12 7.51 4.02
N SER A 78 -5.29 8.26 2.93
CA SER A 78 -5.04 7.73 1.59
C SER A 78 -3.54 7.62 1.35
N THR A 79 -3.09 6.51 0.77
CA THR A 79 -1.67 6.33 0.39
C THR A 79 -1.17 7.41 -0.57
N ALA A 80 -2.07 8.02 -1.35
CA ALA A 80 -1.72 9.14 -2.24
C ALA A 80 -1.31 10.41 -1.49
N HIS A 81 -1.70 10.55 -0.22
CA HIS A 81 -1.41 11.72 0.61
C HIS A 81 -0.37 11.43 1.71
N MET A 82 0.20 10.22 1.74
CA MET A 82 1.25 9.89 2.70
C MET A 82 2.54 10.65 2.40
N SER A 83 3.26 11.04 3.46
CA SER A 83 4.64 11.52 3.32
C SER A 83 5.56 10.38 2.86
N ILE A 84 6.72 10.73 2.30
CA ILE A 84 7.75 9.76 1.86
C ILE A 84 8.16 8.84 3.02
N ALA A 85 8.39 9.39 4.21
CA ALA A 85 8.75 8.61 5.39
C ALA A 85 7.62 7.65 5.81
N ARG A 86 6.37 8.10 5.71
CA ARG A 86 5.20 7.26 6.02
C ARG A 86 5.05 6.10 5.04
N ALA A 87 5.20 6.37 3.75
CA ALA A 87 5.17 5.36 2.69
C ALA A 87 6.31 4.34 2.83
N SER A 88 7.53 4.81 3.14
CA SER A 88 8.70 3.94 3.37
C SER A 88 8.45 2.98 4.54
N SER A 89 7.96 3.51 5.67
CA SER A 89 7.62 2.69 6.84
C SER A 89 6.50 1.68 6.54
N LEU A 90 5.54 2.02 5.67
CA LEU A 90 4.47 1.09 5.25
C LEU A 90 5.02 -0.04 4.39
N ILE A 91 5.95 0.26 3.47
CA ILE A 91 6.64 -0.74 2.66
C ILE A 91 7.43 -1.69 3.56
N GLU A 92 8.22 -1.19 4.52
CA GLU A 92 8.95 -2.01 5.47
C GLU A 92 8.04 -2.94 6.27
N TYR A 93 6.93 -2.42 6.79
CA TYR A 93 5.92 -3.22 7.48
C TYR A 93 5.34 -4.32 6.57
N THR A 94 5.11 -4.01 5.30
CA THR A 94 4.59 -4.96 4.31
C THR A 94 5.60 -6.05 3.98
N LEU A 95 6.88 -5.68 3.80
CA LEU A 95 7.96 -6.65 3.58
C LEU A 95 8.14 -7.59 4.77
N ALA A 96 8.03 -7.07 5.99
CA ALA A 96 8.06 -7.88 7.21
C ALA A 96 6.90 -8.89 7.23
N PHE A 97 5.69 -8.46 6.82
CA PHE A 97 4.55 -9.35 6.67
C PHE A 97 4.81 -10.43 5.63
N CYS A 98 5.33 -10.07 4.44
CA CYS A 98 5.68 -11.05 3.41
C CYS A 98 6.69 -12.08 3.90
N ALA A 99 7.73 -11.65 4.61
CA ALA A 99 8.74 -12.53 5.19
C ALA A 99 8.14 -13.49 6.24
N ALA A 100 7.26 -13.00 7.10
CA ALA A 100 6.61 -13.81 8.13
C ALA A 100 5.63 -14.85 7.55
N HIS A 101 5.05 -14.59 6.38
CA HIS A 101 4.08 -15.44 5.71
C HIS A 101 4.63 -16.19 4.49
N GLU A 102 5.96 -16.15 4.29
CA GLU A 102 6.66 -16.82 3.18
C GLU A 102 6.09 -16.43 1.80
N VAL A 103 5.65 -15.18 1.64
CA VAL A 103 5.11 -14.65 0.39
C VAL A 103 6.26 -14.42 -0.60
N PRO A 104 6.23 -15.04 -1.80
CA PRO A 104 7.25 -14.80 -2.81
C PRO A 104 7.06 -13.41 -3.42
N ILE A 105 8.08 -12.55 -3.27
CA ILE A 105 8.09 -11.21 -3.84
C ILE A 105 8.75 -11.26 -5.21
N ARG A 106 8.10 -10.68 -6.22
CA ARG A 106 8.63 -10.64 -7.59
C ARG A 106 9.68 -9.55 -7.70
N ASP A 107 10.92 -10.01 -7.90
CA ASP A 107 12.13 -9.23 -8.11
C ASP A 107 12.28 -8.04 -7.14
N ALA A 108 12.91 -8.30 -5.99
CA ALA A 108 13.19 -7.27 -5.00
C ALA A 108 14.28 -6.28 -5.45
N GLN A 109 15.06 -6.62 -6.49
CA GLN A 109 16.23 -5.84 -6.89
C GLN A 109 15.87 -4.54 -7.60
N GLN A 110 14.75 -4.57 -8.33
CA GLN A 110 14.19 -3.40 -8.99
C GLN A 110 13.73 -2.33 -7.97
N TRP A 111 13.43 -2.71 -6.72
CA TRP A 111 12.87 -1.81 -5.69
C TRP A 111 13.86 -1.41 -4.58
N ARG A 112 15.15 -1.33 -4.87
CA ARG A 112 16.18 -1.04 -3.86
C ARG A 112 15.93 0.33 -3.23
N VAL A 113 15.70 0.34 -1.92
CA VAL A 113 15.52 1.58 -1.16
C VAL A 113 16.89 2.08 -0.69
N ASP A 114 17.25 3.30 -1.06
CA ASP A 114 18.40 4.02 -0.53
C ASP A 114 18.19 4.27 0.97
N ALA A 115 19.15 3.84 1.78
CA ALA A 115 19.02 3.84 3.24
C ALA A 115 19.10 5.23 3.87
N GLU A 116 19.66 6.22 3.17
CA GLU A 116 19.80 7.59 3.68
C GLU A 116 18.60 8.46 3.33
N THR A 117 17.96 8.18 2.20
CA THR A 117 16.93 9.03 1.60
C THR A 117 15.54 8.38 1.52
N GLY A 118 15.47 7.05 1.61
CA GLY A 118 14.24 6.27 1.40
C GLY A 118 13.83 6.15 -0.07
N GLU A 119 14.70 6.50 -1.02
CA GLU A 119 14.40 6.49 -2.46
C GLU A 119 14.49 5.10 -3.08
N ILE A 120 13.53 4.74 -3.94
CA ILE A 120 13.59 3.50 -4.71
C ILE A 120 14.46 3.72 -5.95
N THR A 121 15.51 2.92 -6.12
CA THR A 121 16.54 3.00 -7.18
C THR A 121 16.61 1.77 -8.06
#